data_AF-A0AAN6XBY1-F1
#
_entry.id   AF-A0AAN6XBY1-F1
#
_cell.length_a   1.000
_cell.length_b   1.000
_cell.length_c   1.000
_cell.angle_alpha   90.00
_cell.angle_beta   90.00
_cell.angle_gamma   90.00
#
_symmetry.space_group_name_H-M   'P 1'
#
loop_
_entity.id
_entity.type
_entity.pdbx_description
1 polymer ?
#
loop_
_entity_poly.entity_id
_entity_poly.type
_entity_poly.pdbx_seq_one_letter_code
_entity_poly.pdbx_strand_id
1 'polypeptide(L)'
;MSAQNEKPSAKTGGKEIPHPRRILAVSLTESAEQLSAVIKDLTGTHPSPQPTGPEQPEHSSLAGTTHHLPLSTQYYTASVPIWLDLISSPSDWSSSFLSEEAKEVLDVLGGVIVVVDLHPTQPPSTKQQHQDLVRHVGKVVKEGLGGWDWDGVSLAVGVGKQAVEDEELDEWEDVCAEGGLEFVHFVQSTSQEKDKRNEYGERMGIARVLEALEANDWSGGGATGEEQELDFGEGDKEEGEDEDFDFNPKGLGFGFDREDFEGLKKAIWEQIGEETEVGEGSEAKEKERGKEDEENLDDDDIKNLEQMMLKLQAVRDMSAGLPEQQRKRMAKQAVEEVMRDL
;
A
#
# COMPACT_ATOMS: atom_id res chain seq x y z
N MET A 1 -46.84 13.03 -29.25
CA MET A 1 -46.66 12.68 -27.83
C MET A 1 -46.98 11.22 -27.69
N SER A 2 -45.98 10.37 -27.45
CA SER A 2 -46.13 9.07 -26.80
C SER A 2 -44.73 8.50 -26.53
N ALA A 3 -44.41 8.55 -25.23
CA ALA A 3 -43.44 7.78 -24.44
C ALA A 3 -42.17 7.24 -25.14
N GLN A 4 -41.05 7.90 -24.88
CA GLN A 4 -39.75 7.25 -24.86
C GLN A 4 -39.76 6.19 -23.75
N ASN A 5 -39.53 4.96 -24.15
CA ASN A 5 -39.36 3.82 -23.26
C ASN A 5 -37.95 3.92 -22.65
N GLU A 6 -37.81 4.67 -21.55
CA GLU A 6 -36.59 4.64 -20.75
C GLU A 6 -36.47 3.24 -20.14
N LYS A 7 -35.46 2.49 -20.62
CA LYS A 7 -35.03 1.27 -19.94
C LYS A 7 -34.65 1.64 -18.50
N PRO A 8 -35.16 0.93 -17.48
CA PRO A 8 -34.70 1.15 -16.12
C PRO A 8 -33.19 0.86 -16.06
N SER A 9 -32.43 1.84 -15.57
CA SER A 9 -31.03 1.65 -15.20
C SER A 9 -30.94 0.43 -14.28
N ALA A 10 -30.13 -0.56 -14.66
CA ALA A 10 -29.94 -1.75 -13.85
C ALA A 10 -29.44 -1.30 -12.47
N LYS A 11 -30.24 -1.55 -11.42
CA LYS A 11 -29.78 -1.40 -10.03
C LYS A 11 -28.61 -2.36 -9.86
N THR A 12 -27.39 -1.83 -9.82
CA THR A 12 -26.19 -2.55 -9.41
C THR A 12 -26.41 -2.96 -7.96
N GLY A 13 -26.50 -4.27 -7.70
CA GLY A 13 -26.74 -4.84 -6.37
C GLY A 13 -25.50 -4.81 -5.46
N GLY A 14 -24.49 -4.01 -5.79
CA GLY A 14 -23.25 -3.90 -5.04
C GLY A 14 -23.39 -2.99 -3.81
N LYS A 15 -22.56 -3.24 -2.79
CA LYS A 15 -22.49 -2.40 -1.58
C LYS A 15 -21.92 -1.03 -1.92
N GLU A 16 -22.54 0.05 -1.44
CA GLU A 16 -21.96 1.39 -1.56
C GLU A 16 -20.81 1.56 -0.56
N ILE A 17 -19.67 2.11 -1.01
CA ILE A 17 -18.52 2.46 -0.16
C ILE A 17 -18.61 3.97 0.13
N PRO A 18 -19.06 4.40 1.32
CA PRO A 18 -19.32 5.81 1.61
C PRO A 18 -18.05 6.65 1.80
N HIS A 19 -16.99 6.04 2.33
CA HIS A 19 -15.71 6.70 2.62
C HIS A 19 -14.56 5.91 2.01
N PRO A 20 -14.44 5.90 0.68
CA PRO A 20 -13.39 5.15 0.02
C PRO A 20 -12.00 5.72 0.32
N ARG A 21 -10.99 4.87 0.31
CA ARG A 21 -9.57 5.29 0.24
C ARG A 21 -9.34 6.13 -1.01
N ARG A 22 -8.23 6.85 -1.05
CA ARG A 22 -7.96 7.89 -2.06
C ARG A 22 -6.92 7.43 -3.06
N ILE A 23 -6.98 8.01 -4.25
CA ILE A 23 -5.94 7.87 -5.28
C ILE A 23 -5.06 9.11 -5.24
N LEU A 24 -3.74 8.93 -5.21
CA LEU A 24 -2.78 9.99 -5.49
C LEU A 24 -2.30 9.86 -6.95
N ALA A 25 -2.68 10.81 -7.80
CA ALA A 25 -2.25 10.84 -9.20
C ALA A 25 -1.24 11.98 -9.42
N VAL A 26 -0.03 11.61 -9.83
CA VAL A 26 1.11 12.53 -9.93
C VAL A 26 1.72 12.55 -11.32
N SER A 27 2.29 13.68 -11.71
CA SER A 27 3.11 13.80 -12.91
C SER A 27 4.17 14.88 -12.72
N LEU A 28 5.10 15.01 -13.67
CA LEU A 28 5.98 16.17 -13.71
C LEU A 28 5.19 17.44 -14.01
N THR A 29 5.69 18.58 -13.55
CA THR A 29 5.05 19.90 -13.78
C THR A 29 4.87 20.17 -15.28
N GLU A 30 5.84 19.76 -16.07
CA GLU A 30 5.88 19.88 -17.53
C GLU A 30 4.86 18.96 -18.23
N SER A 31 4.35 17.95 -17.53
CA SER A 31 3.44 16.92 -18.07
C SER A 31 2.01 17.03 -17.52
N ALA A 32 1.64 18.23 -17.05
CA ALA A 32 0.31 18.52 -16.53
C ALA A 32 -0.82 18.24 -17.55
N GLU A 33 -0.56 18.42 -18.84
CA GLU A 33 -1.53 18.13 -19.91
C GLU A 33 -1.82 16.63 -20.02
N GLN A 34 -0.79 15.78 -19.93
CA GLN A 34 -0.90 14.33 -19.94
C GLN A 34 -1.68 13.83 -18.72
N LEU A 35 -1.38 14.37 -17.53
CA LEU A 35 -2.15 14.07 -16.32
C LEU A 35 -3.64 14.44 -16.52
N SER A 36 -3.94 15.66 -16.96
CA SER A 36 -5.31 16.11 -17.23
C SER A 36 -6.04 15.21 -18.24
N ALA A 37 -5.34 14.76 -19.28
CA ALA A 37 -5.90 13.86 -20.29
C ALA A 37 -6.25 12.48 -19.71
N VAL A 38 -5.34 11.88 -18.93
CA VAL A 38 -5.59 10.59 -18.26
C VAL A 38 -6.77 10.71 -17.30
N ILE A 39 -6.81 11.76 -16.48
CA ILE A 39 -7.92 11.99 -15.54
C ILE A 39 -9.25 12.17 -16.27
N LYS A 40 -9.26 12.89 -17.40
CA LYS A 40 -10.45 13.04 -18.25
C LYS A 40 -10.92 11.71 -18.81
N ASP A 41 -10.01 10.87 -19.25
CA ASP A 41 -10.37 9.58 -19.84
C ASP A 41 -10.84 8.57 -18.76
N LEU A 42 -10.32 8.68 -17.53
CA LEU A 42 -10.77 7.88 -16.39
C LEU A 42 -12.15 8.30 -15.88
N THR A 43 -12.40 9.61 -15.76
CA THR A 43 -13.58 10.14 -15.06
C THR A 43 -14.69 10.65 -15.99
N GLY A 44 -14.35 10.86 -17.26
CA GLY A 44 -15.22 11.50 -18.26
C GLY A 44 -15.16 13.03 -18.28
N THR A 45 -14.51 13.68 -17.31
CA THR A 45 -14.42 15.14 -17.21
C THR A 45 -13.01 15.63 -16.96
N HIS A 46 -12.66 16.81 -17.49
CA HIS A 46 -11.36 17.41 -17.18
C HIS A 46 -11.31 17.87 -15.72
N PRO A 47 -10.17 17.69 -15.03
CA PRO A 47 -9.97 18.34 -13.74
C PRO A 47 -9.97 19.86 -13.94
N SER A 48 -10.55 20.58 -12.99
CA SER A 48 -10.63 22.04 -13.04
C SER A 48 -9.44 22.63 -12.28
N PRO A 49 -8.52 23.35 -12.96
CA PRO A 49 -7.41 24.02 -12.30
C PRO A 49 -7.91 25.02 -11.25
N GLN A 50 -7.24 25.08 -10.10
CA GLN A 50 -7.52 26.09 -9.09
C GLN A 50 -6.47 27.21 -9.12
N PRO A 51 -6.87 28.48 -8.88
CA PRO A 51 -5.92 29.58 -8.78
C PRO A 51 -4.99 29.37 -7.59
N THR A 52 -3.69 29.58 -7.77
CA THR A 52 -2.66 29.37 -6.72
C THR A 52 -2.70 30.40 -5.59
N GLY A 53 -3.65 31.34 -5.61
CA GLY A 53 -3.93 32.27 -4.52
C GLY A 53 -4.92 33.37 -4.91
N PRO A 54 -5.46 34.12 -3.92
CA PRO A 54 -6.41 35.20 -4.16
C PRO A 54 -5.82 36.39 -4.94
N GLU A 55 -4.49 36.52 -5.03
CA GLU A 55 -3.79 37.63 -5.69
C GLU A 55 -3.15 37.26 -7.03
N GLN A 56 -3.21 35.98 -7.46
CA GLN A 56 -2.61 35.50 -8.72
C GLN A 56 -3.59 34.64 -9.54
N PRO A 57 -4.67 35.23 -10.08
CA PRO A 57 -5.68 34.51 -10.85
C PRO A 57 -5.19 33.99 -12.22
N GLU A 58 -4.03 34.46 -12.72
CA GLU A 58 -3.42 33.98 -13.96
C GLU A 58 -2.64 32.66 -13.84
N HIS A 59 -2.33 32.22 -12.62
CA HIS A 59 -1.59 30.98 -12.37
C HIS A 59 -2.54 29.92 -11.79
N SER A 60 -3.27 29.23 -12.66
CA SER A 60 -4.10 28.11 -12.26
C SER A 60 -3.32 26.80 -12.37
N SER A 61 -3.33 25.97 -11.32
CA SER A 61 -2.60 24.68 -11.28
C SER A 61 -3.55 23.51 -11.01
N LEU A 62 -3.16 22.32 -11.45
CA LEU A 62 -3.82 21.06 -11.09
C LEU A 62 -3.33 20.52 -9.73
N ALA A 63 -2.12 20.90 -9.31
CA ALA A 63 -1.55 20.44 -8.06
C ALA A 63 -2.42 20.86 -6.86
N GLY A 64 -2.66 19.92 -5.94
CA GLY A 64 -3.50 20.10 -4.76
C GLY A 64 -5.00 20.08 -5.04
N THR A 65 -5.44 19.84 -6.28
CA THR A 65 -6.86 19.73 -6.62
C THR A 65 -7.37 18.30 -6.40
N THR A 66 -8.67 18.16 -6.13
CA THR A 66 -9.33 16.85 -6.01
C THR A 66 -10.32 16.66 -7.15
N HIS A 67 -10.25 15.50 -7.79
CA HIS A 67 -11.23 15.02 -8.76
C HIS A 67 -11.92 13.75 -8.25
N HIS A 68 -13.03 13.34 -8.87
CA HIS A 68 -13.79 12.17 -8.40
C HIS A 68 -13.94 11.14 -9.51
N LEU A 69 -13.56 9.91 -9.22
CA LEU A 69 -13.74 8.75 -10.08
C LEU A 69 -14.95 7.94 -9.64
N PRO A 70 -16.05 7.94 -10.42
CA PRO A 70 -17.18 7.05 -10.15
C PRO A 70 -16.83 5.62 -10.59
N LEU A 71 -16.74 4.71 -9.63
CA LEU A 71 -16.58 3.27 -9.86
C LEU A 71 -17.92 2.57 -9.63
N SER A 72 -18.30 1.70 -10.57
CA SER A 72 -19.54 0.94 -10.50
C SER A 72 -19.30 -0.49 -11.00
N THR A 73 -19.12 -1.41 -10.07
CA THR A 73 -18.92 -2.84 -10.36
C THR A 73 -20.16 -3.65 -10.01
N GLN A 74 -20.09 -4.97 -10.18
CA GLN A 74 -21.14 -5.88 -9.71
C GLN A 74 -21.15 -6.02 -8.18
N TYR A 75 -20.03 -5.69 -7.53
CA TYR A 75 -19.81 -5.94 -6.10
C TYR A 75 -19.95 -4.67 -5.26
N TYR A 76 -19.61 -3.51 -5.82
CA TYR A 76 -19.67 -2.23 -5.10
C TYR A 76 -19.88 -1.04 -6.03
N THR A 77 -20.26 0.09 -5.42
CA THR A 77 -20.20 1.43 -6.01
C THR A 77 -19.42 2.36 -5.11
N ALA A 78 -18.55 3.19 -5.68
CA ALA A 78 -17.74 4.14 -4.92
C ALA A 78 -17.50 5.42 -5.73
N SER A 79 -17.42 6.57 -5.06
CA SER A 79 -16.90 7.80 -5.64
C SER A 79 -15.52 8.06 -5.06
N VAL A 80 -14.49 7.53 -5.73
CA VAL A 80 -13.10 7.55 -5.24
C VAL A 80 -12.49 8.93 -5.48
N PRO A 81 -12.02 9.64 -4.43
CA PRO A 81 -11.30 10.90 -4.60
C PRO A 81 -9.92 10.65 -5.22
N ILE A 82 -9.59 11.43 -6.24
CA ILE A 82 -8.27 11.49 -6.87
C ILE A 82 -7.64 12.83 -6.50
N TRP A 83 -6.58 12.78 -5.69
CA TRP A 83 -5.71 13.90 -5.43
C TRP A 83 -4.71 14.06 -6.56
N LEU A 84 -4.64 15.26 -7.14
CA LEU A 84 -3.73 15.57 -8.23
C LEU A 84 -2.53 16.34 -7.71
N ASP A 85 -1.33 15.91 -8.09
CA ASP A 85 -0.10 16.61 -7.76
C ASP A 85 0.82 16.77 -8.99
N LEU A 86 1.56 17.88 -9.01
CA LEU A 86 2.54 18.18 -10.05
C LEU A 86 3.90 18.39 -9.41
N ILE A 87 4.85 17.57 -9.82
CA ILE A 87 6.15 17.44 -9.16
C ILE A 87 7.19 18.16 -10.00
N SER A 88 7.93 19.09 -9.39
CA SER A 88 9.10 19.71 -10.03
C SER A 88 10.42 19.02 -9.63
N SER A 89 10.45 18.42 -8.43
CA SER A 89 11.62 17.74 -7.87
C SER A 89 11.18 16.43 -7.20
N PRO A 90 11.34 15.27 -7.88
CA PRO A 90 10.95 13.97 -7.34
C PRO A 90 11.63 13.60 -6.02
N SER A 91 12.90 14.01 -5.83
CA SER A 91 13.65 13.75 -4.61
C SER A 91 13.07 14.48 -3.41
N ASP A 92 12.74 15.76 -3.57
CA ASP A 92 12.18 16.57 -2.49
C ASP A 92 10.75 16.12 -2.17
N TRP A 93 9.98 15.81 -3.22
CA TRP A 93 8.63 15.28 -3.09
C TRP A 93 8.60 13.97 -2.28
N SER A 94 9.42 12.98 -2.64
CA SER A 94 9.44 11.71 -1.91
C SER A 94 9.93 11.87 -0.47
N SER A 95 10.90 12.76 -0.23
CA SER A 95 11.40 13.05 1.12
C SER A 95 10.31 13.69 1.99
N SER A 96 9.48 14.56 1.40
CA SER A 96 8.31 15.14 2.08
C SER A 96 7.25 14.08 2.39
N PHE A 97 6.95 13.17 1.45
CA PHE A 97 5.95 12.11 1.66
C PHE A 97 6.40 11.02 2.62
N LEU A 98 7.72 10.84 2.81
CA LEU A 98 8.30 9.91 3.79
C LEU A 98 8.55 10.55 5.16
N SER A 99 8.13 11.80 5.37
CA SER A 99 8.18 12.45 6.68
C SER A 99 7.08 11.91 7.60
N GLU A 100 7.30 11.99 8.92
CA GLU A 100 6.30 11.59 9.92
C GLU A 100 5.00 12.40 9.78
N GLU A 101 5.10 13.67 9.38
CA GLU A 101 3.96 14.55 9.15
C GLU A 101 3.08 14.09 7.99
N ALA A 102 3.64 13.39 7.00
CA ALA A 102 2.91 12.89 5.84
C ALA A 102 2.24 11.53 6.09
N LYS A 103 2.46 10.90 7.24
CA LYS A 103 1.90 9.58 7.56
C LYS A 103 0.37 9.54 7.46
N GLU A 104 -0.31 10.57 7.97
CA GLU A 104 -1.78 10.68 7.88
C GLU A 104 -2.27 10.73 6.42
N VAL A 105 -1.46 11.30 5.52
CA VAL A 105 -1.76 11.37 4.09
C VAL A 105 -1.58 9.99 3.44
N LEU A 106 -0.53 9.27 3.82
CA LEU A 106 -0.25 7.92 3.31
C LEU A 106 -1.29 6.89 3.77
N ASP A 107 -1.72 6.94 5.03
CA ASP A 107 -2.67 5.99 5.63
C ASP A 107 -4.03 5.96 4.91
N VAL A 108 -4.41 7.06 4.24
CA VAL A 108 -5.68 7.14 3.51
C VAL A 108 -5.57 6.79 2.02
N LEU A 109 -4.37 6.48 1.52
CA LEU A 109 -4.17 6.09 0.13
C LEU A 109 -4.53 4.61 -0.07
N GLY A 110 -5.35 4.38 -1.09
CA GLY A 110 -5.65 3.05 -1.63
C GLY A 110 -5.17 2.87 -3.06
N GLY A 111 -4.64 3.94 -3.68
CA GLY A 111 -4.03 3.84 -5.00
C GLY A 111 -3.06 4.98 -5.30
N VAL A 112 -2.06 4.69 -6.15
CA VAL A 112 -1.08 5.65 -6.66
C VAL A 112 -1.02 5.50 -8.18
N ILE A 113 -1.12 6.62 -8.90
CA ILE A 113 -1.00 6.65 -10.37
C ILE A 113 0.10 7.65 -10.73
N VAL A 114 1.13 7.19 -11.42
CA VAL A 114 2.18 8.05 -11.98
C VAL A 114 1.93 8.21 -13.47
N VAL A 115 1.76 9.44 -13.95
CA VAL A 115 1.62 9.71 -15.38
C VAL A 115 2.95 10.22 -15.93
N VAL A 116 3.49 9.52 -16.93
CA VAL A 116 4.73 9.90 -17.62
C VAL A 116 4.47 10.17 -19.09
N ASP A 117 5.17 11.15 -19.67
CA ASP A 117 5.08 11.44 -21.10
C ASP A 117 6.00 10.50 -21.87
N LEU A 118 5.43 9.78 -22.84
CA LEU A 118 6.14 8.91 -23.75
C LEU A 118 6.13 9.52 -25.14
N HIS A 119 7.24 10.15 -25.50
CA HIS A 119 7.44 10.68 -26.83
C HIS A 119 8.64 9.98 -27.49
N PRO A 120 8.48 9.33 -28.66
CA PRO A 120 9.57 8.56 -29.31
C PRO A 120 10.83 9.38 -29.60
N THR A 121 10.68 10.71 -29.70
CA THR A 121 11.80 11.64 -29.93
C THR A 121 12.12 12.51 -28.71
N GLN A 122 11.75 12.07 -27.49
CA GLN A 122 12.05 12.83 -26.29
C GLN A 122 13.55 12.93 -26.05
N PRO A 123 14.05 14.07 -25.54
CA PRO A 123 15.43 14.16 -25.07
C PRO A 123 15.70 13.08 -24.01
N PRO A 124 16.89 12.44 -24.01
CA PRO A 124 17.24 11.47 -22.97
C PRO A 124 17.12 12.01 -21.55
N SER A 125 17.36 13.32 -21.36
CA SER A 125 17.18 14.00 -20.08
C SER A 125 15.72 13.99 -19.60
N THR A 126 14.75 14.15 -20.51
CA THR A 126 13.32 14.14 -20.17
C THR A 126 12.86 12.74 -19.81
N LYS A 127 13.30 11.73 -20.58
CA LYS A 127 13.10 10.32 -20.23
C LYS A 127 13.64 10.02 -18.84
N GLN A 128 14.87 10.44 -18.56
CA GLN A 128 15.52 10.25 -17.27
C GLN A 128 14.76 10.95 -16.13
N GLN A 129 14.26 12.18 -16.33
CA GLN A 129 13.43 12.87 -15.34
C GLN A 129 12.15 12.10 -15.01
N HIS A 130 11.49 11.50 -16.00
CA HIS A 130 10.30 10.68 -15.77
C HIS A 130 10.65 9.34 -15.10
N GLN A 131 11.77 8.69 -15.45
CA GLN A 131 12.23 7.51 -14.73
C GLN A 131 12.59 7.84 -13.29
N ASP A 132 13.20 8.98 -13.04
CA ASP A 132 13.50 9.45 -11.68
C ASP A 132 12.21 9.72 -10.91
N LEU A 133 11.17 10.28 -11.54
CA LEU A 133 9.85 10.38 -10.94
C LEU A 133 9.32 8.99 -10.52
N VAL A 134 9.32 8.01 -11.42
CA VAL A 134 8.85 6.65 -11.12
C VAL A 134 9.64 6.02 -9.97
N ARG A 135 10.97 6.15 -9.95
CA ARG A 135 11.83 5.64 -8.87
C ARG A 135 11.48 6.26 -7.51
N HIS A 136 11.24 7.57 -7.46
CA HIS A 136 10.92 8.26 -6.22
C HIS A 136 9.49 7.98 -5.74
N VAL A 137 8.53 7.79 -6.65
CA VAL A 137 7.20 7.31 -6.28
C VAL A 137 7.26 5.87 -5.79
N GLY A 138 8.00 5.00 -6.48
CA GLY A 138 8.23 3.61 -6.03
C GLY A 138 8.90 3.55 -4.65
N LYS A 139 9.79 4.50 -4.33
CA LYS A 139 10.34 4.64 -2.99
C LYS A 139 9.25 4.92 -1.95
N VAL A 140 8.32 5.85 -2.23
CA VAL A 140 7.17 6.14 -1.35
C VAL A 140 6.26 4.91 -1.20
N VAL A 141 6.01 4.17 -2.27
CA VAL A 141 5.22 2.92 -2.22
C VAL A 141 5.89 1.88 -1.32
N LYS A 142 7.21 1.68 -1.48
CA LYS A 142 7.95 0.68 -0.71
C LYS A 142 8.13 1.04 0.76
N GLU A 143 8.59 2.26 1.03
CA GLU A 143 9.00 2.69 2.37
C GLU A 143 7.85 3.35 3.14
N GLY A 144 6.96 4.06 2.45
CA GLY A 144 5.86 4.82 3.07
C GLY A 144 4.55 4.04 3.15
N LEU A 145 4.17 3.32 2.09
CA LEU A 145 2.89 2.61 2.03
C LEU A 145 2.96 1.15 2.51
N GLY A 146 4.17 0.62 2.76
CA GLY A 146 4.38 -0.75 3.25
C GLY A 146 4.80 -1.76 2.19
N GLY A 147 5.07 -1.31 0.95
CA GLY A 147 5.60 -2.16 -0.11
C GLY A 147 4.69 -3.34 -0.43
N TRP A 148 5.20 -4.57 -0.23
CA TRP A 148 4.46 -5.80 -0.54
C TRP A 148 3.27 -6.07 0.38
N ASP A 149 3.29 -5.51 1.58
CA ASP A 149 2.19 -5.66 2.55
C ASP A 149 1.07 -4.63 2.31
N TRP A 150 1.31 -3.65 1.43
CA TRP A 150 0.29 -2.67 1.06
C TRP A 150 -0.75 -3.30 0.14
N ASP A 151 -2.02 -3.15 0.50
CA ASP A 151 -3.18 -3.69 -0.20
C ASP A 151 -3.82 -2.67 -1.16
N GLY A 152 -3.03 -1.68 -1.60
CA GLY A 152 -3.43 -0.69 -2.59
C GLY A 152 -2.96 -1.02 -4.01
N VAL A 153 -3.33 -0.16 -4.95
CA VAL A 153 -2.98 -0.31 -6.37
C VAL A 153 -1.99 0.76 -6.84
N SER A 154 -0.86 0.34 -7.41
CA SER A 154 0.21 1.22 -7.91
C SER A 154 0.39 1.08 -9.42
N LEU A 155 0.14 2.16 -10.16
CA LEU A 155 0.18 2.16 -11.63
C LEU A 155 1.11 3.26 -12.15
N ALA A 156 1.86 2.95 -13.21
CA ALA A 156 2.59 3.91 -14.02
C ALA A 156 1.98 3.95 -15.42
N VAL A 157 1.36 5.07 -15.79
CA VAL A 157 0.69 5.26 -17.07
C VAL A 157 1.59 6.05 -18.01
N GLY A 158 2.16 5.36 -18.99
CA GLY A 158 2.96 5.97 -20.04
C GLY A 158 2.09 6.49 -21.17
N VAL A 159 2.05 7.81 -21.36
CA VAL A 159 1.13 8.46 -22.31
C VAL A 159 1.88 8.90 -23.56
N GLY A 160 1.51 8.35 -24.72
CA GLY A 160 2.12 8.72 -25.99
C GLY A 160 1.09 9.02 -27.08
N LYS A 161 1.47 9.79 -28.10
CA LYS A 161 0.62 10.04 -29.28
C LYS A 161 0.81 9.00 -30.40
N GLN A 162 1.86 8.20 -30.28
CA GLN A 162 2.29 7.21 -31.25
C GLN A 162 2.67 5.94 -30.52
N ALA A 163 2.71 4.83 -31.25
CA ALA A 163 3.34 3.62 -30.72
C ALA A 163 4.82 3.89 -30.46
N VAL A 164 5.30 3.30 -29.37
CA VAL A 164 6.71 3.30 -28.95
C VAL A 164 7.26 1.90 -29.28
N GLU A 165 8.56 1.80 -29.53
CA GLU A 165 9.22 0.51 -29.81
C GLU A 165 9.18 -0.40 -28.58
N ASP A 166 9.09 -1.72 -28.80
CA ASP A 166 8.93 -2.70 -27.72
C ASP A 166 10.13 -2.65 -26.75
N GLU A 167 11.36 -2.45 -27.26
CA GLU A 167 12.54 -2.33 -26.41
C GLU A 167 12.50 -1.13 -25.46
N GLU A 168 11.85 -0.03 -25.86
CA GLU A 168 11.66 1.11 -24.96
C GLU A 168 10.56 0.83 -23.93
N LEU A 169 9.51 0.09 -24.30
CA LEU A 169 8.46 -0.34 -23.37
C LEU A 169 9.02 -1.30 -22.31
N ASP A 170 9.84 -2.27 -22.70
CA ASP A 170 10.52 -3.20 -21.78
C ASP A 170 11.34 -2.44 -20.74
N GLU A 171 12.08 -1.40 -21.15
CA GLU A 171 12.86 -0.56 -20.22
C GLU A 171 11.95 0.17 -19.21
N TRP A 172 10.76 0.61 -19.64
CA TRP A 172 9.78 1.22 -18.74
C TRP A 172 9.15 0.21 -17.80
N GLU A 173 8.83 -0.99 -18.28
CA GLU A 173 8.33 -2.10 -17.47
C GLU A 173 9.31 -2.44 -16.35
N ASP A 174 10.60 -2.56 -16.67
CA ASP A 174 11.66 -2.82 -15.68
C ASP A 174 11.70 -1.73 -14.60
N VAL A 175 11.74 -0.45 -14.99
CA VAL A 175 11.80 0.68 -14.04
C VAL A 175 10.55 0.74 -13.15
N CYS A 176 9.38 0.45 -13.69
CA CYS A 176 8.12 0.46 -12.93
C CYS A 176 8.04 -0.73 -11.99
N ALA A 177 8.38 -1.93 -12.48
CA ALA A 177 8.39 -3.17 -11.69
C ALA A 177 9.36 -3.08 -10.52
N GLU A 178 10.56 -2.52 -10.74
CA GLU A 178 11.50 -2.22 -9.67
C GLU A 178 10.86 -1.32 -8.61
N GLY A 179 10.04 -0.35 -8.99
CA GLY A 179 9.31 0.53 -8.07
C GLY A 179 8.07 -0.09 -7.42
N GLY A 180 7.69 -1.31 -7.79
CA GLY A 180 6.43 -1.92 -7.37
C GLY A 180 5.20 -1.31 -8.04
N LEU A 181 5.34 -0.76 -9.25
CA LEU A 181 4.24 -0.23 -10.06
C LEU A 181 4.02 -1.09 -11.30
N GLU A 182 2.76 -1.31 -11.66
CA GLU A 182 2.41 -1.89 -12.95
C GLU A 182 2.48 -0.81 -14.05
N PHE A 183 3.23 -1.07 -15.11
CA PHE A 183 3.30 -0.18 -16.26
C PHE A 183 2.14 -0.41 -17.23
N VAL A 184 1.47 0.67 -17.63
CA VAL A 184 0.37 0.67 -18.60
C VAL A 184 0.67 1.68 -19.70
N HIS A 185 0.93 1.18 -20.91
CA HIS A 185 1.10 2.03 -22.08
C HIS A 185 -0.25 2.50 -22.63
N PHE A 186 -0.44 3.82 -22.66
CA PHE A 186 -1.63 4.48 -23.19
C PHE A 186 -1.30 5.35 -24.40
N VAL A 187 -1.66 4.87 -25.59
CA VAL A 187 -1.56 5.64 -26.83
C VAL A 187 -2.82 6.50 -27.02
N GLN A 188 -2.68 7.80 -26.89
CA GLN A 188 -3.74 8.78 -27.08
C GLN A 188 -4.08 8.93 -28.58
N SER A 189 -5.05 8.14 -29.04
CA SER A 189 -5.59 8.20 -30.40
C SER A 189 -6.94 8.94 -30.45
N THR A 190 -7.24 9.59 -31.57
CA THR A 190 -8.56 10.18 -31.86
C THR A 190 -9.70 9.15 -31.94
N SER A 191 -9.36 7.88 -32.16
CA SER A 191 -10.29 6.76 -32.16
C SER A 191 -10.00 5.90 -30.94
N GLN A 192 -10.49 6.31 -29.77
CA GLN A 192 -10.37 5.52 -28.56
C GLN A 192 -11.28 4.29 -28.65
N GLU A 193 -10.68 3.12 -28.92
CA GLU A 193 -11.35 1.85 -28.66
C GLU A 193 -11.41 1.66 -27.14
N LYS A 194 -12.58 1.94 -26.55
CA LYS A 194 -12.84 1.88 -25.11
C LYS A 194 -12.60 0.50 -24.46
N ASP A 195 -12.33 -0.53 -25.26
CA ASP A 195 -12.07 -1.90 -24.80
C ASP A 195 -10.98 -2.54 -25.67
N LYS A 196 -9.91 -1.78 -25.96
CA LYS A 196 -8.74 -2.31 -26.67
C LYS A 196 -8.14 -3.46 -25.85
N ARG A 197 -7.92 -4.60 -26.52
CA ARG A 197 -7.32 -5.79 -25.94
C ARG A 197 -6.08 -6.22 -26.69
N ASN A 198 -5.12 -6.84 -25.99
CA ASN A 198 -3.96 -7.46 -26.60
C ASN A 198 -4.33 -8.83 -27.24
N GLU A 199 -3.34 -9.53 -27.80
CA GLU A 199 -3.52 -10.84 -28.44
C GLU A 199 -4.00 -11.95 -27.49
N TYR A 200 -3.82 -11.75 -26.17
CA TYR A 200 -4.27 -12.65 -25.12
C TYR A 200 -5.67 -12.29 -24.59
N GLY A 201 -6.27 -11.21 -25.10
CA GLY A 201 -7.58 -10.73 -24.68
C GLY A 201 -7.56 -9.87 -23.42
N GLU A 202 -6.39 -9.44 -22.94
CA GLU A 202 -6.23 -8.59 -21.76
C GLU A 202 -6.49 -7.13 -22.12
N ARG A 203 -7.09 -6.35 -21.21
CA ARG A 203 -7.37 -4.92 -21.43
C ARG A 203 -6.08 -4.12 -21.53
N MET A 204 -6.09 -3.05 -22.33
CA MET A 204 -4.96 -2.15 -22.52
C MET A 204 -5.32 -0.67 -22.26
N GLY A 205 -4.31 0.16 -22.02
CA GLY A 205 -4.47 1.61 -21.84
C GLY A 205 -5.43 1.96 -20.70
N ILE A 206 -6.28 2.97 -20.89
CA ILE A 206 -7.24 3.41 -19.85
C ILE A 206 -8.18 2.29 -19.40
N ALA A 207 -8.54 1.35 -20.27
CA ALA A 207 -9.39 0.22 -19.89
C ALA A 207 -8.69 -0.73 -18.89
N ARG A 208 -7.36 -0.87 -18.99
CA ARG A 208 -6.55 -1.62 -18.01
C ARG A 208 -6.43 -0.87 -16.70
N VAL A 209 -6.20 0.44 -16.76
CA VAL A 209 -6.16 1.30 -15.55
C VAL A 209 -7.49 1.19 -14.79
N LEU A 210 -8.62 1.32 -15.49
CA LEU A 210 -9.95 1.18 -14.88
C LEU A 210 -10.16 -0.21 -14.28
N GLU A 211 -9.75 -1.28 -14.96
CA GLU A 211 -9.86 -2.65 -14.43
C GLU A 211 -9.08 -2.83 -13.12
N ALA A 212 -7.85 -2.32 -13.06
CA ALA A 212 -7.03 -2.37 -11.85
C ALA A 212 -7.67 -1.57 -10.70
N LEU A 213 -8.21 -0.38 -10.98
CA LEU A 213 -8.91 0.43 -9.98
C LEU A 213 -10.24 -0.21 -9.54
N GLU A 214 -10.98 -0.84 -10.44
CA GLU A 214 -12.22 -1.57 -10.14
C GLU A 214 -11.96 -2.83 -9.29
N ALA A 215 -10.81 -3.47 -9.44
CA ALA A 215 -10.41 -4.66 -8.69
C ALA A 215 -9.88 -4.35 -7.28
N ASN A 216 -9.49 -3.10 -7.01
CA ASN A 216 -8.97 -2.66 -5.73
C ASN A 216 -10.03 -2.61 -4.62
N ASP A 217 -9.65 -2.90 -3.37
CA ASP A 217 -10.51 -2.69 -2.20
C ASP A 217 -10.41 -1.22 -1.74
N TRP A 218 -11.52 -0.49 -1.83
CA TRP A 218 -11.57 0.91 -1.42
C TRP A 218 -12.06 1.11 0.02
N SER A 219 -12.39 0.04 0.75
CA SER A 219 -12.82 0.15 2.14
C SER A 219 -11.68 0.63 3.06
N GLY A 220 -12.03 1.23 4.21
CA GLY A 220 -11.05 1.70 5.20
C GLY A 220 -10.55 3.15 5.04
N GLY A 221 -11.07 3.94 4.09
CA GLY A 221 -10.65 5.33 3.86
C GLY A 221 -11.18 6.38 4.85
N GLY A 222 -11.80 5.93 5.94
CA GLY A 222 -12.26 6.80 7.02
C GLY A 222 -11.07 7.30 7.83
N ALA A 223 -10.87 8.62 7.84
CA ALA A 223 -9.92 9.26 8.73
C ALA A 223 -10.13 8.76 10.15
N THR A 224 -9.04 8.44 10.84
CA THR A 224 -8.95 8.00 12.25
C THR A 224 -9.40 9.07 13.26
N GLY A 225 -10.37 9.92 12.90
CA GLY A 225 -10.89 11.02 13.72
C GLY A 225 -12.41 11.11 13.79
N GLU A 226 -13.16 10.22 13.13
CA GLU A 226 -14.57 10.03 13.42
C GLU A 226 -14.74 8.64 14.04
N GLU A 227 -14.67 8.60 15.37
CA GLU A 227 -15.37 7.58 16.14
C GLU A 227 -16.85 7.66 15.74
N GLN A 228 -17.25 6.90 14.71
CA GLN A 228 -18.61 6.42 14.66
C GLN A 228 -18.73 5.48 15.85
N GLU A 229 -19.13 6.05 16.99
CA GLU A 229 -19.95 5.35 17.97
C GLU A 229 -21.00 4.59 17.15
N LEU A 230 -20.78 3.28 17.00
CA LEU A 230 -21.82 2.38 16.58
C LEU A 230 -22.90 2.49 17.68
N ASP A 231 -23.91 3.32 17.41
CA ASP A 231 -25.17 3.37 18.13
C ASP A 231 -25.79 1.97 18.05
N PHE A 232 -25.44 1.11 19.00
CA PHE A 232 -26.13 -0.14 19.26
C PHE A 232 -27.49 0.24 19.86
N GLY A 233 -28.43 0.51 18.97
CA GLY A 233 -29.82 0.82 19.28
C GLY A 233 -30.38 -0.17 20.29
N GLU A 234 -30.74 0.37 21.44
CA GLU A 234 -31.51 -0.28 22.49
C GLU A 234 -32.92 -0.62 22.00
N GLY A 235 -33.25 -1.93 21.95
CA GLY A 235 -34.56 -2.49 21.63
C GLY A 235 -34.40 -3.79 20.85
N ASP A 236 -34.80 -4.98 21.29
CA ASP A 236 -35.86 -5.37 22.21
C ASP A 236 -35.50 -6.74 22.83
N LYS A 237 -35.93 -7.02 24.06
CA LYS A 237 -35.68 -8.29 24.75
C LYS A 237 -36.62 -9.37 24.24
N GLU A 238 -36.11 -10.36 23.52
CA GLU A 238 -36.73 -11.69 23.48
C GLU A 238 -35.70 -12.75 23.87
N GLU A 239 -36.04 -13.48 24.94
CA GLU A 239 -35.27 -14.55 25.54
C GLU A 239 -35.27 -15.78 24.61
N GLY A 240 -34.08 -16.15 24.13
CA GLY A 240 -33.82 -17.41 23.45
C GLY A 240 -32.36 -17.78 23.69
N GLU A 241 -32.14 -18.77 24.55
CA GLU A 241 -30.83 -19.39 24.80
C GLU A 241 -30.29 -19.97 23.48
N ASP A 242 -29.09 -19.57 23.06
CA ASP A 242 -28.03 -20.42 22.47
C ASP A 242 -26.83 -19.56 21.97
N GLU A 243 -25.73 -19.70 22.72
CA GLU A 243 -24.30 -19.60 22.36
C GLU A 243 -23.76 -18.44 21.50
N ASP A 244 -22.92 -17.63 22.17
CA ASP A 244 -22.06 -16.55 21.69
C ASP A 244 -21.25 -16.91 20.42
N PHE A 245 -21.47 -16.18 19.32
CA PHE A 245 -20.49 -16.06 18.24
C PHE A 245 -19.70 -14.76 18.41
N ASP A 246 -18.85 -14.77 19.44
CA ASP A 246 -17.83 -13.75 19.65
C ASP A 246 -16.70 -13.96 18.61
N PHE A 247 -16.43 -12.95 17.80
CA PHE A 247 -15.38 -13.00 16.78
C PHE A 247 -14.02 -12.98 17.48
N ASN A 248 -13.45 -14.16 17.73
CA ASN A 248 -12.19 -14.31 18.43
C ASN A 248 -11.00 -14.28 17.44
N PRO A 249 -10.16 -13.24 17.43
CA PRO A 249 -8.91 -13.18 16.66
C PRO A 249 -7.82 -14.16 17.14
N LYS A 250 -8.14 -15.12 18.02
CA LYS A 250 -7.29 -16.26 18.38
C LYS A 250 -7.53 -17.54 17.55
N GLY A 251 -8.34 -17.47 16.49
CA GLY A 251 -8.69 -18.64 15.67
C GLY A 251 -7.62 -19.14 14.69
N LEU A 252 -6.51 -18.43 14.50
CA LEU A 252 -5.42 -18.85 13.61
C LEU A 252 -4.38 -19.72 14.35
N GLY A 253 -4.82 -20.91 14.76
CA GLY A 253 -4.10 -22.20 14.76
C GLY A 253 -2.58 -22.29 14.94
N PHE A 254 -1.93 -21.38 15.67
CA PHE A 254 -0.58 -21.52 16.20
C PHE A 254 -0.68 -21.18 17.68
N GLY A 255 -0.82 -22.19 18.53
CA GLY A 255 -1.07 -22.03 19.97
C GLY A 255 0.10 -21.42 20.73
N PHE A 256 0.39 -20.16 20.45
CA PHE A 256 1.23 -19.26 21.21
C PHE A 256 0.35 -18.07 21.60
N ASP A 257 -0.11 -18.06 22.84
CA ASP A 257 -0.73 -16.87 23.39
C ASP A 257 0.36 -15.80 23.59
N ARG A 258 -0.03 -14.52 23.54
CA ARG A 258 0.88 -13.38 23.72
C ARG A 258 1.64 -13.47 25.05
N GLU A 259 1.00 -14.02 26.07
CA GLU A 259 1.63 -14.27 27.37
C GLU A 259 2.73 -15.35 27.30
N ASP A 260 2.60 -16.37 26.44
CA ASP A 260 3.63 -17.40 26.24
C ASP A 260 4.85 -16.84 25.50
N PHE A 261 4.63 -15.90 24.57
CA PHE A 261 5.70 -15.23 23.82
C PHE A 261 6.45 -14.21 24.68
N GLU A 262 5.73 -13.46 25.52
CA GLU A 262 6.33 -12.55 26.50
C GLU A 262 7.05 -13.33 27.61
N GLY A 263 6.53 -14.49 28.02
CA GLY A 263 7.19 -15.41 28.94
C GLY A 263 8.48 -16.01 28.38
N LEU A 264 8.48 -16.41 27.11
CA LEU A 264 9.68 -16.89 26.41
C LEU A 264 10.71 -15.77 26.22
N LYS A 265 10.26 -14.57 25.83
CA LYS A 265 11.12 -13.38 25.69
C LYS A 265 11.75 -12.98 27.03
N LYS A 266 10.97 -13.06 28.11
CA LYS A 266 11.45 -12.78 29.46
C LYS A 266 12.44 -13.84 29.96
N ALA A 267 12.17 -15.12 29.71
CA ALA A 267 13.10 -16.20 30.07
C ALA A 267 14.43 -16.11 29.31
N ILE A 268 14.41 -15.70 28.03
CA ILE A 268 15.61 -15.47 27.22
C ILE A 268 16.38 -14.25 27.76
N TRP A 269 15.72 -13.15 28.10
CA TRP A 269 16.39 -11.98 28.67
C TRP A 269 16.91 -12.18 30.09
N GLU A 270 16.23 -12.97 30.91
CA GLU A 270 16.66 -13.26 32.29
C GLU A 270 17.86 -14.23 32.30
N GLN A 271 17.99 -15.10 31.29
CA GLN A 271 19.12 -16.02 31.16
C GLN A 271 20.34 -15.41 30.44
N ILE A 272 20.13 -14.42 29.55
CA ILE A 272 21.23 -13.63 28.94
C ILE A 272 21.81 -12.63 29.95
N GLY A 273 21.01 -12.14 30.90
CA GLY A 273 21.46 -11.20 31.94
C GLY A 273 22.21 -11.82 33.13
N GLU A 274 22.40 -13.14 33.20
CA GLU A 274 23.04 -13.83 34.33
C GLU A 274 24.46 -14.39 34.04
N GLU A 275 25.03 -14.18 32.84
CA GLU A 275 26.41 -14.62 32.54
C GLU A 275 27.48 -13.51 32.61
N THR A 276 27.20 -12.38 33.25
CA THR A 276 28.25 -11.40 33.55
C THR A 276 28.25 -11.01 35.04
N GLU A 277 29.18 -11.67 35.73
CA GLU A 277 29.79 -11.36 37.03
C GLU A 277 29.07 -11.71 38.33
N VAL A 278 29.53 -12.82 38.96
CA VAL A 278 30.05 -12.72 40.34
C VAL A 278 31.36 -13.51 40.48
N GLY A 279 32.47 -12.77 40.49
CA GLY A 279 33.79 -13.20 40.93
C GLY A 279 34.52 -12.04 41.63
N GLU A 280 34.06 -11.73 42.85
CA GLU A 280 34.75 -11.00 43.94
C GLU A 280 35.33 -9.59 43.69
N GLY A 281 34.79 -8.60 44.43
CA GLY A 281 35.65 -7.73 45.25
C GLY A 281 35.48 -6.20 45.17
N SER A 282 34.80 -5.67 46.20
CA SER A 282 35.07 -4.40 46.91
C SER A 282 34.67 -3.02 46.33
N GLU A 283 33.71 -2.43 47.07
CA GLU A 283 33.65 -1.04 47.58
C GLU A 283 33.56 0.17 46.63
N ALA A 284 32.33 0.71 46.60
CA ALA A 284 31.96 2.11 46.81
C ALA A 284 32.56 3.20 45.89
N LYS A 285 31.69 3.75 45.03
CA LYS A 285 31.42 5.20 45.00
C LYS A 285 30.20 5.56 44.14
N GLU A 286 29.25 6.27 44.75
CA GLU A 286 28.37 7.19 44.03
C GLU A 286 29.17 8.09 43.09
N LYS A 287 28.70 8.24 41.85
CA LYS A 287 28.81 9.47 41.06
C LYS A 287 27.81 9.50 39.91
N GLU A 288 27.05 10.58 39.83
CA GLU A 288 26.26 11.00 38.68
C GLU A 288 27.10 11.14 37.39
N ARG A 289 26.58 10.60 36.29
CA ARG A 289 26.60 11.02 34.86
C ARG A 289 26.10 9.80 34.09
N GLY A 290 25.10 9.82 33.22
CA GLY A 290 24.72 10.82 32.24
C GLY A 290 24.98 10.22 30.86
N LYS A 291 23.90 9.85 30.16
CA LYS A 291 23.80 9.41 28.75
C LYS A 291 24.54 8.13 28.31
N GLU A 292 23.80 7.39 27.47
CA GLU A 292 24.21 6.32 26.55
C GLU A 292 24.56 4.99 27.21
N ASP A 293 23.75 3.97 26.91
CA ASP A 293 24.12 2.56 26.74
C ASP A 293 22.93 1.84 26.08
N GLU A 294 22.69 2.18 24.80
CA GLU A 294 22.21 1.19 23.83
C GLU A 294 23.42 0.28 23.56
N GLU A 295 23.60 -0.75 24.39
CA GLU A 295 24.62 -1.76 24.12
C GLU A 295 24.16 -2.62 22.95
N ASN A 296 24.99 -2.59 21.91
CA ASN A 296 24.94 -3.40 20.72
C ASN A 296 24.72 -4.89 21.08
N LEU A 297 23.65 -5.48 20.53
CA LEU A 297 23.59 -6.93 20.34
C LEU A 297 24.81 -7.32 19.50
N ASP A 298 25.61 -8.27 19.98
CA ASP A 298 26.83 -8.66 19.27
C ASP A 298 26.47 -9.31 17.93
N ASP A 299 27.32 -9.15 16.92
CA ASP A 299 27.09 -9.66 15.56
C ASP A 299 26.92 -11.20 15.55
N ASP A 300 27.36 -11.87 16.60
CA ASP A 300 27.20 -13.31 16.79
C ASP A 300 25.83 -13.68 17.41
N ASP A 301 25.23 -12.81 18.22
CA ASP A 301 23.87 -13.00 18.77
C ASP A 301 22.81 -12.87 17.67
N ILE A 302 23.01 -11.92 16.74
CA ILE A 302 22.13 -11.72 15.59
C ILE A 302 22.17 -12.95 14.67
N LYS A 303 23.36 -13.49 14.39
CA LYS A 303 23.52 -14.72 13.58
C LYS A 303 22.89 -15.94 14.24
N ASN A 304 23.01 -16.06 15.55
CA ASN A 304 22.39 -17.16 16.31
C ASN A 304 20.86 -17.06 16.27
N LEU A 305 20.30 -15.86 16.38
CA LEU A 305 18.87 -15.60 16.27
C LEU A 305 18.33 -15.90 14.85
N GLU A 306 19.08 -15.52 13.81
CA GLU A 306 18.74 -15.81 12.42
C GLU A 306 18.76 -17.32 12.13
N GLN A 307 19.77 -18.05 12.60
CA GLN A 307 19.83 -19.51 12.46
C GLN A 307 18.70 -20.21 13.21
N MET A 308 18.32 -19.70 14.38
CA MET A 308 17.17 -20.19 15.15
C MET A 308 15.85 -19.98 14.41
N MET A 309 15.63 -18.78 13.86
CA MET A 309 14.44 -18.49 13.06
C MET A 309 14.35 -19.37 11.81
N LEU A 310 15.48 -19.61 11.15
CA LEU A 310 15.54 -20.46 9.96
C LEU A 310 15.19 -21.93 10.28
N LYS A 311 15.69 -22.45 11.41
CA LYS A 311 15.37 -23.81 11.89
C LYS A 311 13.89 -23.94 12.30
N LEU A 312 13.33 -22.95 12.99
CA LEU A 312 11.91 -22.96 13.39
C LEU A 312 10.96 -22.85 12.19
N GLN A 313 11.35 -22.09 11.17
CA GLN A 313 10.60 -21.97 9.93
C GLN A 313 10.62 -23.28 9.13
N ALA A 314 11.76 -23.97 9.06
CA ALA A 314 11.84 -25.29 8.43
C ALA A 314 10.93 -26.32 9.12
N VAL A 315 10.87 -26.30 10.46
CA VAL A 315 9.97 -27.20 11.22
C VAL A 315 8.50 -26.84 11.01
N ARG A 316 8.18 -25.54 10.89
CA ARG A 316 6.83 -25.07 10.56
C ARG A 316 6.35 -25.66 9.22
N ASP A 317 7.18 -25.59 8.18
CA ASP A 317 6.84 -26.09 6.85
C ASP A 317 6.67 -27.61 6.83
N MET A 318 7.51 -28.33 7.58
CA MET A 318 7.37 -29.78 7.76
C MET A 318 6.14 -30.18 8.59
N SER A 319 5.67 -29.28 9.46
CA SER A 319 4.54 -29.54 10.37
C SER A 319 3.18 -29.19 9.77
N ALA A 320 3.13 -28.42 8.68
CA ALA A 320 1.90 -27.88 8.08
C ALA A 320 0.88 -28.95 7.64
N GLY A 321 1.31 -30.20 7.41
CA GLY A 321 0.46 -31.32 7.04
C GLY A 321 0.07 -32.28 8.18
N LEU A 322 0.49 -32.02 9.43
CA LEU A 322 0.35 -32.97 10.54
C LEU A 322 -0.80 -32.63 11.50
N PRO A 323 -1.44 -33.63 12.13
CA PRO A 323 -2.42 -33.41 13.20
C PRO A 323 -1.87 -32.57 14.35
N GLU A 324 -2.73 -31.78 15.00
CA GLU A 324 -2.35 -30.77 16.00
C GLU A 324 -1.51 -31.31 17.16
N GLN A 325 -1.82 -32.52 17.66
CA GLN A 325 -1.03 -33.18 18.71
C GLN A 325 0.41 -33.53 18.26
N GLN A 326 0.60 -33.86 16.98
CA GLN A 326 1.92 -34.13 16.42
C GLN A 326 2.68 -32.83 16.12
N ARG A 327 1.98 -31.79 15.64
CA ARG A 327 2.56 -30.44 15.48
C ARG A 327 3.09 -29.89 16.80
N LYS A 328 2.31 -29.98 17.88
CA LYS A 328 2.73 -29.52 19.21
C LYS A 328 3.93 -30.29 19.77
N ARG A 329 4.02 -31.60 19.50
CA ARG A 329 5.19 -32.42 19.86
C ARG A 329 6.43 -32.05 19.05
N MET A 330 6.29 -31.85 17.74
CA MET A 330 7.40 -31.45 16.87
C MET A 330 7.92 -30.05 17.19
N ALA A 331 7.02 -29.09 17.47
CA ALA A 331 7.41 -27.76 17.91
C ALA A 331 8.17 -27.81 19.24
N LYS A 332 7.70 -28.59 20.21
CA LYS A 332 8.41 -28.78 21.49
C LYS A 332 9.81 -29.40 21.30
N GLN A 333 9.92 -30.42 20.45
CA GLN A 333 11.21 -31.07 20.17
C GLN A 333 12.17 -30.14 19.42
N ALA A 334 11.68 -29.35 18.48
CA ALA A 334 12.49 -28.37 17.75
C ALA A 334 13.00 -27.25 18.66
N VAL A 335 12.17 -26.76 19.59
CA VAL A 335 12.60 -25.78 20.59
C VAL A 335 13.64 -26.39 21.54
N GLU A 336 13.45 -27.64 22.00
CA GLU A 336 14.44 -28.35 22.82
C GLU A 336 15.75 -28.65 22.09
N GLU A 337 15.73 -28.82 20.77
CA GLU A 337 16.92 -29.04 19.94
C GLU A 337 17.68 -27.73 19.69
N VAL A 338 16.98 -26.65 19.37
CA VAL A 338 17.57 -25.30 19.23
C VAL A 338 18.21 -24.83 20.54
N MET A 339 17.57 -25.08 21.68
CA MET A 339 18.12 -24.73 23.00
C MET A 339 19.30 -25.60 23.44
N ARG A 340 19.61 -26.68 22.72
CA ARG A 340 20.79 -27.53 22.97
C ARG A 340 21.98 -27.14 22.09
N ASP A 341 21.72 -26.45 20.98
CA ASP A 341 22.71 -26.00 20.01
C ASP A 341 23.27 -24.59 20.31
N LEU A 342 22.66 -23.88 21.28
CA LEU A 342 23.16 -22.65 21.92
C LEU A 342 24.14 -23.00 23.04
#